data_AF-A0A5E4PXG9-F1
#
_entry.id   AF-A0A5E4PXG9-F1
#
_cell.length_a   1.000
_cell.length_b   1.000
_cell.length_c   1.000
_cell.angle_alpha   90.00
_cell.angle_beta   90.00
_cell.angle_gamma   90.00
#
_symmetry.space_group_name_H-M   'P 1'
#
loop_
_entity.id
_entity.type
_entity.pdbx_description
1 polymer ?
#
loop_
_entity_poly.entity_id
_entity_poly.type
_entity_poly.pdbx_seq_one_letter_code
_entity_poly.pdbx_strand_id
1 'polypeptide(L)' 'MPFDANSVARAVALIDEGFSQRYVARKLGVARTTLRDAVKRFQETGSYERRPGQGRKRCTSARDDRLLVI' A
#
# COMPACT_ATOMS: atom_id res chain seq x y z
N MET A 1 -4.44 2.78 -5.75
CA MET A 1 -4.88 1.40 -6.01
C MET A 1 -6.02 1.10 -5.06
N PRO A 2 -7.17 0.59 -5.52
CA PRO A 2 -8.33 0.34 -4.68
C PRO A 2 -8.17 -1.03 -3.98
N PHE A 3 -7.07 -1.19 -3.24
CA PHE A 3 -6.87 -2.34 -2.35
C PHE A 3 -6.85 -1.78 -0.94
N ASP A 4 -8.03 -1.79 -0.33
CA ASP A 4 -8.31 -1.27 1.01
C ASP A 4 -7.64 -2.14 2.08
N ALA A 5 -7.32 -1.55 3.24
CA ALA A 5 -6.73 -2.23 4.39
C ALA A 5 -7.54 -3.46 4.82
N ASN A 6 -8.88 -3.40 4.76
CA ASN A 6 -9.73 -4.54 5.07
C ASN A 6 -9.57 -5.68 4.04
N SER A 7 -9.40 -5.34 2.76
CA SER A 7 -9.12 -6.34 1.71
C SER A 7 -7.76 -7.00 1.89
N VAL A 8 -6.75 -6.25 2.37
CA VAL A 8 -5.43 -6.79 2.71
C VAL A 8 -5.53 -7.74 3.89
N ALA A 9 -6.21 -7.35 4.97
CA ALA A 9 -6.38 -8.18 6.16
C ALA A 9 -7.07 -9.52 5.82
N ARG A 10 -8.14 -9.48 5.02
CA ARG A 10 -8.81 -10.70 4.52
C ARG A 10 -7.91 -11.53 3.63
N ALA A 11 -7.09 -10.91 2.79
CA ALA A 11 -6.16 -11.63 1.92
C ALA A 11 -5.08 -12.36 2.73
N VAL A 12 -4.52 -11.71 3.76
CA VAL A 12 -3.51 -12.30 4.66
C VAL A 12 -4.11 -13.46 5.42
N ALA A 13 -5.28 -13.29 6.05
CA ALA A 13 -5.96 -14.36 6.78
C ALA A 13 -6.20 -15.61 5.91
N LEU A 14 -6.69 -15.44 4.69
CA LEU A 14 -6.90 -16.56 3.76
C LEU A 14 -5.59 -17.23 3.32
N ILE A 15 -4.49 -16.48 3.22
CA ILE A 15 -3.19 -17.07 2.90
C ILE A 15 -2.65 -17.87 4.08
N ASP A 16 -2.83 -17.37 5.31
CA ASP A 16 -2.42 -18.06 6.54
C ASP A 16 -3.24 -19.33 6.78
N GLU A 17 -4.51 -19.34 6.38
CA GLU A 17 -5.37 -20.53 6.31
C GLU A 17 -4.92 -21.56 5.25
N GLY A 18 -3.92 -21.24 4.42
CA GLY A 18 -3.34 -22.13 3.41
C GLY A 18 -3.95 -22.01 2.01
N PHE A 19 -4.82 -21.03 1.75
CA PHE A 19 -5.35 -20.83 0.41
C PHE A 19 -4.31 -20.24 -0.55
N SER A 20 -4.28 -20.75 -1.79
CA SER A 20 -3.38 -20.22 -2.81
C SER A 20 -3.68 -18.75 -3.14
N GLN A 21 -2.64 -17.93 -3.38
CA GLN A 21 -2.80 -16.54 -3.79
C GLN A 21 -3.69 -16.37 -5.03
N ARG A 22 -3.72 -17.36 -5.94
CA ARG A 22 -4.56 -17.35 -7.15
C ARG A 22 -6.05 -17.55 -6.81
N TYR A 23 -6.35 -18.32 -5.78
CA TYR A 23 -7.71 -18.49 -5.27
C TYR A 23 -8.17 -17.22 -4.57
N VAL A 24 -7.35 -16.68 -3.67
CA VAL A 24 -7.67 -15.45 -2.91
C VAL A 24 -7.87 -14.25 -3.84
N ALA A 25 -7.01 -14.09 -4.86
CA ALA A 25 -7.15 -13.01 -5.84
C ALA A 25 -8.48 -13.09 -6.61
N ARG A 26 -8.90 -14.30 -7.01
CA ARG A 26 -10.20 -14.52 -7.66
C ARG A 26 -11.37 -14.25 -6.71
N LYS A 27 -11.27 -14.69 -5.45
CA LYS A 27 -12.29 -14.49 -4.41
C LYS A 27 -12.49 -13.00 -4.08
N LEU A 28 -11.41 -12.22 -4.10
CA LEU A 28 -11.42 -10.78 -3.84
C LEU A 28 -11.60 -9.92 -5.11
N GLY A 29 -11.71 -10.52 -6.30
CA GLY A 29 -11.91 -9.79 -7.56
C GLY A 29 -10.74 -8.89 -7.96
N VAL A 30 -9.52 -9.17 -7.49
CA VAL A 30 -8.32 -8.36 -7.74
C VAL A 30 -7.28 -9.10 -8.56
N ALA A 31 -6.44 -8.34 -9.26
CA ALA A 31 -5.30 -8.90 -9.96
C ALA A 31 -4.33 -9.58 -8.98
N ARG A 32 -3.81 -10.75 -9.38
CA ARG A 32 -2.85 -11.52 -8.57
C ARG A 32 -1.61 -10.70 -8.20
N THR A 33 -1.12 -9.85 -9.10
CA THR A 33 0.03 -8.96 -8.85
C THR A 33 -0.27 -7.97 -7.73
N THR A 34 -1.45 -7.37 -7.73
CA THR A 34 -1.90 -6.46 -6.66
C THR A 34 -1.94 -7.16 -5.31
N LEU A 35 -2.47 -8.38 -5.26
CA LEU A 35 -2.49 -9.19 -4.04
C LEU A 35 -1.07 -9.55 -3.58
N ARG A 36 -0.19 -9.97 -4.49
CA ARG A 36 1.21 -10.27 -4.20
C ARG A 36 1.93 -9.05 -3.62
N ASP A 37 1.77 -7.88 -4.23
CA ASP A 37 2.41 -6.65 -3.78
C ASP A 37 1.90 -6.19 -2.41
N ALA A 38 0.60 -6.39 -2.14
CA ALA A 38 0.00 -6.08 -0.85
C ALA A 38 0.50 -7.00 0.26
N VAL A 39 0.54 -8.32 0.01
CA VAL A 39 1.06 -9.31 0.97
C VAL A 39 2.54 -9.08 1.23
N LYS A 40 3.34 -8.81 0.19
CA LYS A 40 4.76 -8.47 0.34
C LYS A 40 4.94 -7.22 1.21
N ARG A 41 4.14 -6.17 0.98
CA ARG A 41 4.20 -4.94 1.79
C ARG A 41 3.82 -5.20 3.24
N PHE A 42 2.80 -6.03 3.49
CA PHE A 42 2.42 -6.42 4.84
C PHE A 42 3.57 -7.16 5.53
N GLN A 43 4.22 -8.11 4.87
CA GLN A 43 5.40 -8.81 5.42
C GLN A 43 6.56 -7.87 5.72
N GLU A 44 6.78 -6.83 4.91
CA GLU A 44 7.85 -5.84 5.12
C GLU A 44 7.55 -4.83 6.25
N THR A 45 6.28 -4.52 6.52
CA THR A 45 5.90 -3.40 7.40
C THR A 45 5.06 -3.78 8.61
N GLY A 46 4.43 -4.95 8.60
CA GLY A 46 3.39 -5.34 9.54
C GLY A 46 2.10 -4.53 9.43
N SER A 47 1.99 -3.61 8.46
CA SER A 47 0.83 -2.72 8.33
C SER A 47 -0.07 -3.13 7.18
N TYR A 48 -1.38 -3.09 7.43
CA TYR A 48 -2.43 -3.24 6.42
C TYR A 48 -2.68 -1.95 5.65
N GLU A 49 -2.18 -0.83 6.15
CA GLU A 49 -2.38 0.47 5.53
C GLU A 49 -1.41 0.71 4.36
N ARG A 50 -1.83 1.61 3.47
CA ARG A 50 -0.96 2.08 2.41
C ARG A 50 0.12 2.98 3.01
N ARG A 51 1.38 2.74 2.63
CA ARG A 51 2.46 3.69 2.93
C ARG A 51 2.08 5.08 2.42
N PRO A 52 2.15 6.14 3.25
CA PRO A 52 1.94 7.48 2.76
C PRO A 52 2.92 7.75 1.62
N GLY A 53 2.42 8.35 0.53
CA GLY A 53 3.29 8.73 -0.57
C GLY A 53 4.28 9.79 -0.08
N GLN A 54 5.51 9.76 -0.58
CA GLN A 54 6.52 10.77 -0.24
C GLN A 54 6.07 12.21 -0.62
N GLY A 55 5.10 12.32 -1.54
CA GLY A 55 4.66 13.58 -2.10
C GLY A 55 5.70 14.17 -3.05
N ARG A 56 5.33 15.27 -3.70
CA ARG A 56 6.27 16.03 -4.53
C ARG A 56 7.15 16.86 -3.60
N LYS A 57 8.47 16.77 -3.76
CA LYS A 57 9.40 17.66 -3.06
C LYS A 57 9.08 19.12 -3.42
N ARG A 58 9.13 20.00 -2.42
CA ARG A 58 8.96 21.44 -2.66
C ARG A 58 10.09 21.95 -3.55
N CYS A 59 9.76 22.89 -4.44
CA CYS A 59 10.76 23.56 -5.28
C CYS A 59 11.58 24.56 -4.45
N THR A 60 10.93 25.21 -3.48
CA THR A 60 11.53 26.20 -2.61
C THR A 60 11.99 25.56 -1.31
N SER A 61 13.15 26.00 -0.83
CA SER A 61 13.62 25.73 0.53
C SER A 61 13.00 26.72 1.51
N ALA A 62 13.06 26.42 2.81
CA ALA A 62 12.63 27.35 3.85
C ALA A 62 13.37 28.70 3.82
N ARG A 63 14.56 28.75 3.20
CA ARG A 63 15.31 29.99 2.99
C ARG A 63 14.72 30.80 1.83
N ASP A 64 14.38 30.13 0.74
CA ASP A 64 13.75 30.77 -0.42
C ASP A 64 12.38 31.34 -0.03
N ASP A 65 11.59 30.58 0.73
CA ASP A 65 10.29 31.02 1.23
C ASP A 65 10.39 32.31 2.09
N ARG A 66 11.48 32.51 2.84
CA ARG A 66 11.70 33.77 3.59
C ARG A 66 12.01 34.97 2.70
N LEU A 67 12.67 34.74 1.56
CA LEU A 67 13.03 35.81 0.63
C LEU A 67 11.84 36.23 -0.25
N LEU A 68 10.87 35.33 -0.45
CA LEU A 68 9.67 35.59 -1.26
C LEU A 68 8.56 36.36 -0.52
N VAL A 69 8.67 36.54 0.80
CA VAL A 69 7.68 37.25 1.64
C VAL A 69 8.04 38.75 1.81
N ILE A 70 9.16 39.19 1.21
CA ILE A 70 9.59 40.61 1.15
C ILE A 70 8.98 41.26 -0.10
#